data_AF-A0A3P9JMA0-F1
#
_entry.id   AF-A0A3P9JMA0-F1
#
_cell.length_a   1.000
_cell.length_b   1.000
_cell.length_c   1.000
_cell.angle_alpha   90.00
_cell.angle_beta   90.00
_cell.angle_gamma   90.00
#
_symmetry.space_group_name_H-M   'P 1'
#
loop_
_entity.id
_entity.type
_entity.pdbx_description
1 polymer ?
#
loop_
_entity_poly.entity_id
_entity_poly.type
_entity_poly.pdbx_seq_one_letter_code
_entity_poly.pdbx_strand_id
1 'polypeptide(L)'
;MDMKKRIHLELRNRTPSDVRELVLDNCRSIEGKIEGLTAEFVNLEFLSLINVGLISVSNLPKLAKLKKLELSDNRISGGLDVLAEKLPHLTHLNLSGNKLKDLSTLEPLEEDFDEEEEDEEDEEEVEGEDDDEEVSGEDEVK
;
A
#
# COMPACT_ATOMS: atom_id res chain seq x y z
N MET A 1 5.27 16.00 -16.02
CA MET A 1 5.42 16.43 -14.62
C MET A 1 6.28 15.41 -13.90
N ASP A 2 7.23 15.86 -13.09
CA ASP A 2 8.19 15.03 -12.37
C ASP A 2 7.50 14.29 -11.20
N MET A 3 7.94 13.06 -10.88
CA MET A 3 7.29 12.20 -9.88
C MET A 3 7.16 12.86 -8.51
N LYS A 4 8.21 13.50 -7.99
CA LYS A 4 8.18 14.22 -6.69
C LYS A 4 7.09 15.29 -6.65
N LYS A 5 6.92 16.04 -7.74
CA LYS A 5 5.87 17.06 -7.84
C LYS A 5 4.48 16.43 -7.87
N ARG A 6 4.33 15.30 -8.55
CA ARG A 6 3.06 14.56 -8.58
C ARG A 6 2.68 14.07 -7.19
N ILE A 7 3.62 13.47 -6.45
CA ILE A 7 3.40 13.01 -5.06
C ILE A 7 2.91 14.17 -4.19
N HIS A 8 3.58 15.33 -4.25
CA HIS A 8 3.17 16.51 -3.49
C HIS A 8 1.72 16.94 -3.78
N LEU A 9 1.28 16.85 -5.05
CA LEU A 9 -0.10 17.15 -5.43
C LEU A 9 -1.11 16.10 -4.94
N GLU A 10 -0.75 14.82 -4.92
CA GLU A 10 -1.63 13.75 -4.44
C GLU A 10 -1.80 13.72 -2.92
N LEU A 11 -0.79 14.19 -2.18
CA LEU A 11 -0.88 14.32 -0.72
C LEU A 11 -1.98 15.31 -0.31
N ARG A 12 -2.22 16.39 -1.07
CA ARG A 12 -3.28 17.38 -0.80
C ARG A 12 -3.34 17.86 0.67
N ASN A 13 -2.17 18.18 1.25
CA ASN A 13 -1.98 18.57 2.66
C ASN A 13 -2.14 17.45 3.70
N ARG A 14 -2.32 16.20 3.28
CA ARG A 14 -2.21 15.04 4.16
C ARG A 14 -0.74 14.68 4.37
N THR A 15 -0.45 14.01 5.47
CA THR A 15 0.86 13.38 5.67
C THR A 15 0.93 12.09 4.83
N PRO A 16 2.14 11.65 4.44
CA PRO A 16 2.32 10.36 3.74
C PRO A 16 1.71 9.17 4.49
N SER A 17 1.71 9.20 5.82
CA SER A 17 1.15 8.13 6.66
C SER A 17 -0.37 8.00 6.56
N ASP A 18 -1.08 9.05 6.16
CA ASP A 18 -2.55 9.04 6.06
C ASP A 18 -3.04 8.55 4.68
N VAL A 19 -2.11 8.31 3.74
CA VAL A 19 -2.44 7.94 2.37
C VAL A 19 -2.47 6.44 2.21
N ARG A 20 -3.66 5.91 1.87
CA ARG A 20 -3.88 4.50 1.52
C ARG A 20 -3.74 4.19 0.04
N GLU A 21 -4.04 5.17 -0.81
CA GLU A 21 -4.00 5.01 -2.27
C GLU A 21 -3.22 6.15 -2.90
N LEU A 22 -2.30 5.81 -3.80
CA LEU A 22 -1.46 6.79 -4.48
C LEU A 22 -1.34 6.47 -5.98
N VAL A 23 -1.87 7.36 -6.81
CA VAL A 23 -1.87 7.22 -8.27
C VAL A 23 -0.89 8.22 -8.88
N LEU A 24 0.22 7.70 -9.41
CA LEU A 24 1.33 8.49 -9.97
C LEU A 24 1.45 8.34 -11.49
N ASP A 25 0.41 7.82 -12.14
CA ASP A 25 0.41 7.52 -13.57
C ASP A 25 0.78 8.72 -14.44
N ASN A 26 1.46 8.43 -15.55
CA ASN A 26 1.90 9.39 -16.56
C ASN A 26 2.82 10.51 -16.02
N CYS A 27 3.35 10.36 -14.81
CA CYS A 27 4.43 11.21 -14.33
C CYS A 27 5.77 10.79 -14.98
N ARG A 28 6.81 11.60 -14.80
CA ARG A 28 8.14 11.33 -15.35
C ARG A 28 9.07 10.86 -14.23
N SER A 29 9.56 9.64 -14.35
CA SER A 29 10.72 9.16 -13.59
C SER A 29 12.02 9.82 -14.08
N ILE A 30 13.00 9.95 -13.19
CA ILE A 30 14.34 10.41 -13.53
C ILE A 30 15.23 9.17 -13.66
N GLU A 31 15.94 9.04 -14.78
CA GLU A 31 16.77 7.86 -15.10
C GLU A 31 16.02 6.51 -15.04
N GLY A 32 14.68 6.51 -15.14
CA GLY A 32 13.87 5.30 -15.00
C GLY A 32 13.81 4.75 -13.57
N LYS A 33 14.02 5.61 -12.56
CA LYS A 33 13.97 5.27 -11.14
C LYS A 33 12.80 5.95 -10.43
N ILE A 34 12.34 5.32 -9.36
CA ILE A 34 11.34 5.86 -8.44
C ILE A 34 11.96 6.98 -7.60
N GLU A 35 11.22 8.06 -7.42
CA GLU A 35 11.65 9.21 -6.64
C GLU A 35 10.51 9.81 -5.81
N GLY A 36 10.82 10.22 -4.58
CA GLY A 36 9.88 10.92 -3.69
C GLY A 36 8.97 10.00 -2.88
N LEU A 37 8.93 8.70 -3.20
CA LEU A 37 8.38 7.70 -2.29
C LEU A 37 9.38 7.44 -1.15
N THR A 38 8.87 7.38 0.08
CA THR A 38 9.64 7.15 1.31
C THR A 38 8.96 6.06 2.14
N ALA A 39 9.62 5.58 3.19
CA ALA A 39 9.02 4.63 4.12
C ALA A 39 7.90 5.24 5.00
N GLU A 40 7.61 6.54 4.86
CA GLU A 40 6.56 7.23 5.61
C GLU A 40 5.15 6.89 5.12
N PHE A 41 5.02 6.30 3.91
CA PHE A 41 3.78 5.79 3.34
C PHE A 41 3.36 4.46 3.99
N VAL A 42 3.36 4.41 5.33
CA VAL A 42 3.21 3.21 6.15
C VAL A 42 1.84 2.53 6.00
N ASN A 43 0.81 3.28 5.62
CA ASN A 43 -0.55 2.78 5.41
C ASN A 43 -0.93 2.66 3.93
N LEU A 44 0.04 2.75 3.01
CA LEU A 44 -0.23 2.65 1.58
C LEU A 44 -0.59 1.21 1.20
N GLU A 45 -1.78 1.02 0.65
CA GLU A 45 -2.34 -0.26 0.23
C GLU A 45 -2.35 -0.41 -1.29
N PHE A 46 -2.50 0.71 -2.03
CA PHE A 46 -2.51 0.74 -3.48
C PHE A 46 -1.55 1.79 -4.04
N LEU A 47 -0.69 1.35 -4.97
CA LEU A 47 0.24 2.23 -5.69
C LEU A 47 0.13 1.98 -7.20
N SER A 48 -0.15 3.05 -7.95
CA SER A 48 -0.17 3.03 -9.41
C SER A 48 0.97 3.86 -10.00
N LEU A 49 1.77 3.22 -10.85
CA LEU A 49 2.94 3.77 -11.53
C LEU A 49 2.86 3.44 -13.03
N ILE A 50 1.70 3.65 -13.66
CA ILE A 50 1.50 3.29 -15.06
C ILE A 50 2.16 4.33 -15.97
N ASN A 51 2.89 3.86 -16.99
CA ASN A 51 3.50 4.70 -18.02
C ASN A 51 4.36 5.85 -17.45
N VAL A 52 5.19 5.56 -16.45
CA VAL A 52 6.10 6.55 -15.84
C VAL A 52 7.54 6.45 -16.35
N GLY A 53 7.82 5.47 -17.21
CA GLY A 53 9.11 5.25 -17.85
C GLY A 53 10.15 4.54 -16.96
N LEU A 54 9.70 3.78 -15.95
CA LEU A 54 10.60 3.04 -15.06
C LEU A 54 11.37 1.97 -15.81
N ILE A 55 12.65 1.82 -15.46
CA ILE A 55 13.54 0.74 -15.93
C ILE A 55 13.82 -0.24 -14.80
N SER A 56 13.72 0.22 -13.54
CA SER A 56 13.90 -0.60 -12.34
C SER A 56 12.99 -0.12 -11.21
N VAL A 57 12.71 -1.04 -10.29
CA VAL A 57 11.94 -0.84 -9.06
C VAL A 57 12.83 -0.85 -7.81
N SER A 58 14.16 -0.86 -7.95
CA SER A 58 15.12 -0.98 -6.84
C SER A 58 15.04 0.11 -5.78
N ASN A 59 14.48 1.28 -6.14
CA ASN A 59 14.32 2.43 -5.24
C ASN A 59 12.99 2.41 -4.46
N LEU A 60 12.23 1.32 -4.50
CA LEU A 60 11.04 1.19 -3.66
C LEU A 60 11.43 1.18 -2.17
N PRO A 61 10.80 2.03 -1.33
CA PRO A 61 10.89 1.88 0.10
C PRO A 61 10.16 0.60 0.54
N LYS A 62 10.43 0.15 1.77
CA LYS A 62 9.62 -0.92 2.38
C LYS A 62 8.20 -0.39 2.62
N LEU A 63 7.21 -1.04 2.02
CA LEU A 63 5.79 -0.69 2.14
C LEU A 63 5.03 -1.93 2.59
N ALA A 64 5.03 -2.17 3.90
CA ALA A 64 4.50 -3.40 4.47
C ALA A 64 3.02 -3.61 4.09
N LYS A 65 2.18 -2.58 4.18
CA LYS A 65 0.73 -2.70 3.92
C LYS A 65 0.34 -2.69 2.44
N LEU A 66 1.29 -2.62 1.50
CA LEU A 66 0.96 -2.52 0.08
C LEU A 66 0.46 -3.85 -0.46
N LYS A 67 -0.82 -3.88 -0.87
CA LYS A 67 -1.49 -5.07 -1.40
C LYS A 67 -1.52 -5.09 -2.92
N LYS A 68 -1.56 -3.91 -3.56
CA LYS A 68 -1.69 -3.80 -5.02
C LYS A 68 -0.72 -2.80 -5.62
N LEU A 69 0.01 -3.26 -6.64
CA LEU A 69 1.00 -2.48 -7.38
C LEU A 69 0.79 -2.59 -8.90
N GLU A 70 0.51 -1.45 -9.54
CA GLU A 70 0.36 -1.35 -11.00
C GLU A 70 1.63 -0.74 -11.63
N LEU A 71 2.35 -1.52 -12.43
CA LEU A 71 3.58 -1.12 -13.12
C LEU A 71 3.46 -1.22 -14.64
N SER A 72 2.24 -1.21 -15.18
CA SER A 72 2.00 -1.36 -16.61
C SER A 72 2.66 -0.26 -17.45
N ASP A 73 2.99 -0.60 -18.69
CA ASP A 73 3.54 0.32 -19.70
C ASP A 73 4.85 1.01 -19.27
N ASN A 74 5.68 0.29 -18.52
CA ASN A 74 7.04 0.72 -18.18
C ASN A 74 8.08 0.00 -19.06
N ARG A 75 9.36 0.07 -18.66
CA ARG A 75 10.50 -0.52 -19.38
C ARG A 75 11.32 -1.45 -18.48
N ILE A 76 10.68 -2.01 -17.45
CA ILE A 76 11.31 -2.90 -16.48
C ILE A 76 11.71 -4.18 -17.21
N SER A 77 12.93 -4.64 -16.98
CA SER A 77 13.48 -5.85 -17.60
C SER A 77 13.98 -6.90 -16.61
N GLY A 78 13.87 -6.64 -15.30
CA GLY A 78 14.31 -7.52 -14.22
C GLY A 78 14.46 -6.75 -12.90
N GLY A 79 15.15 -7.36 -11.93
CA GLY A 79 15.36 -6.77 -10.60
C GLY A 79 14.08 -6.74 -9.77
N LEU A 80 13.28 -7.80 -9.86
CA LEU A 80 11.99 -7.94 -9.16
C LEU A 80 12.15 -8.55 -7.76
N ASP A 81 13.34 -9.01 -7.41
CA ASP A 81 13.74 -9.48 -6.07
C ASP A 81 13.42 -8.46 -4.97
N VAL A 82 13.60 -7.17 -5.27
CA VAL A 82 13.24 -6.09 -4.36
C VAL A 82 11.75 -6.03 -4.03
N LEU A 83 10.87 -6.52 -4.91
CA LEU A 83 9.43 -6.53 -4.64
C LEU A 83 9.12 -7.52 -3.52
N ALA A 84 9.67 -8.73 -3.57
CA ALA A 84 9.52 -9.73 -2.51
C ALA A 84 10.10 -9.23 -1.17
N GLU A 85 11.27 -8.57 -1.20
CA GLU A 85 11.90 -8.06 0.04
C GLU A 85 11.14 -6.87 0.66
N LYS A 86 10.61 -5.95 -0.18
CA LYS A 86 10.07 -4.66 0.28
C LYS A 86 8.56 -4.66 0.45
N LEU A 87 7.84 -5.57 -0.21
CA LEU A 87 6.38 -5.60 -0.29
C LEU A 87 5.84 -6.98 0.16
N PRO A 88 6.01 -7.34 1.44
CA PRO A 88 5.73 -8.70 1.94
C PRO A 88 4.25 -9.11 1.90
N HIS A 89 3.31 -8.17 1.69
CA HIS A 89 1.87 -8.46 1.63
C HIS A 89 1.27 -8.15 0.24
N LEU A 90 2.11 -8.12 -0.80
CA LEU A 90 1.69 -7.82 -2.16
C LEU A 90 0.95 -9.00 -2.77
N THR A 91 -0.37 -8.85 -2.98
CA THR A 91 -1.21 -9.90 -3.56
C THR A 91 -1.54 -9.66 -5.03
N HIS A 92 -1.39 -8.41 -5.50
CA HIS A 92 -1.74 -8.01 -6.86
C HIS A 92 -0.60 -7.22 -7.49
N LEU A 93 0.00 -7.77 -8.55
CA LEU A 93 1.08 -7.14 -9.31
C LEU A 93 0.76 -7.17 -10.80
N ASN A 94 0.78 -6.00 -11.43
CA ASN A 94 0.63 -5.88 -12.87
C ASN A 94 1.92 -5.39 -13.53
N LEU A 95 2.52 -6.25 -14.36
CA LEU A 95 3.75 -5.98 -15.11
C LEU A 95 3.52 -5.90 -16.63
N SER A 96 2.27 -5.79 -17.10
CA SER A 96 1.95 -5.75 -18.53
C SER A 96 2.69 -4.62 -19.27
N GLY A 97 3.10 -4.83 -20.51
CA GLY A 97 3.76 -3.77 -21.30
C GLY A 97 5.19 -3.42 -20.84
N ASN A 98 5.82 -4.24 -20.00
CA ASN A 98 7.25 -4.13 -19.66
C ASN A 98 8.14 -4.92 -20.64
N LYS A 99 9.45 -4.94 -20.38
CA LYS A 99 10.49 -5.61 -21.20
C LYS A 99 10.99 -6.90 -20.57
N LEU A 100 10.12 -7.65 -19.91
CA LEU A 100 10.42 -8.95 -19.33
C LEU A 100 10.53 -9.97 -20.48
N LYS A 101 11.73 -10.50 -20.70
CA LYS A 101 12.01 -11.40 -21.83
C LYS A 101 11.92 -12.87 -21.47
N ASP A 102 12.27 -13.21 -20.23
CA ASP A 102 12.45 -14.57 -19.76
C ASP A 102 11.65 -14.79 -18.47
N LEU A 103 11.05 -15.97 -18.33
CA LEU A 103 10.30 -16.34 -17.12
C LEU A 103 11.16 -16.33 -15.86
N SER A 104 12.47 -16.56 -16.00
CA SER A 104 13.43 -16.47 -14.88
C SER A 104 13.48 -15.10 -14.22
N THR A 105 13.03 -14.04 -14.90
CA THR A 105 12.92 -12.72 -14.28
C THR A 105 11.83 -12.65 -13.19
N LEU A 106 10.92 -13.62 -13.17
CA LEU A 106 9.83 -13.75 -12.20
C LEU A 106 10.15 -14.72 -11.05
N GLU A 107 11.21 -15.54 -11.16
CA GLU A 107 11.64 -16.46 -10.08
C GLU A 107 11.74 -15.79 -8.71
N PRO A 108 12.22 -14.54 -8.57
CA PRO A 108 12.27 -13.88 -7.26
C PRO A 108 10.91 -13.55 -6.64
N LEU A 109 9.81 -13.71 -7.38
CA LEU A 109 8.43 -13.52 -6.91
C LEU A 109 7.73 -14.85 -6.59
N GLU A 110 8.40 -15.97 -6.81
CA GLU A 110 7.91 -17.28 -6.39
C GLU A 110 8.04 -17.31 -4.86
N GLU A 111 6.92 -17.11 -4.16
CA GLU A 111 6.85 -17.32 -2.72
C GLU A 111 7.08 -18.81 -2.42
N ASP A 112 8.03 -19.08 -1.52
CA ASP A 112 8.01 -20.33 -0.76
C ASP A 112 6.77 -20.25 0.15
N PHE A 113 5.73 -21.00 -0.19
CA PHE A 113 4.53 -21.14 0.63
C PHE A 113 4.88 -21.82 1.95
N ASP A 114 5.39 -21.07 2.92
CA ASP A 114 5.31 -21.43 4.32
C ASP A 114 3.98 -20.86 4.86
N GLU A 115 3.03 -21.76 5.12
CA GLU A 115 1.76 -21.48 5.77
C GLU A 115 2.04 -20.88 7.16
N GLU A 116 2.12 -19.55 7.29
CA GLU A 116 2.00 -18.89 8.59
C GLU A 116 0.62 -18.23 8.71
N GLU A 117 -0.08 -18.63 9.77
CA GLU A 117 -1.48 -18.40 10.12
C GLU A 117 -1.91 -16.92 10.06
N GLU A 118 -3.15 -16.68 9.64
CA GLU A 118 -3.79 -15.36 9.66
C GLU A 118 -3.97 -14.89 11.11
N ASP A 119 -3.29 -13.80 11.49
CA ASP A 119 -3.61 -13.07 12.73
C ASP A 119 -5.01 -12.43 12.57
N GLU A 120 -6.02 -13.07 13.17
CA GLU A 120 -7.35 -12.48 13.41
C GLU A 120 -7.21 -11.30 14.38
N GLU A 121 -7.13 -10.06 13.88
CA GLU A 121 -7.22 -8.87 14.74
C GLU A 121 -8.69 -8.60 15.12
N ASP A 122 -9.04 -9.10 16.32
CA ASP A 122 -10.02 -8.62 17.31
C ASP A 122 -11.19 -7.71 16.84
N GLU A 123 -12.38 -8.30 16.75
CA GLU A 123 -13.64 -7.56 16.86
C GLU A 123 -13.87 -7.18 18.34
N GLU A 124 -13.54 -5.96 18.76
CA GLU A 124 -14.04 -5.44 20.04
C GLU A 124 -15.56 -5.14 19.93
N GLU A 125 -16.38 -6.14 20.28
CA GLU A 125 -17.78 -5.93 20.65
C GLU A 125 -17.81 -5.17 21.99
N VAL A 126 -18.13 -3.87 21.95
CA VAL A 126 -18.56 -3.16 23.16
C VAL A 126 -20.07 -3.36 23.30
N GLU A 127 -20.46 -4.33 24.12
CA GLU A 127 -21.85 -4.53 24.55
C GLU A 127 -22.35 -3.26 25.28
N GLY A 128 -23.57 -2.84 24.94
CA GLY A 128 -24.22 -1.68 25.54
C GLY A 128 -24.61 -1.94 26.99
N GLU A 129 -24.26 -1.00 27.88
CA GLU A 129 -24.87 -0.92 29.20
C GLU A 129 -26.17 -0.08 29.09
N ASP A 130 -27.28 -0.76 28.82
CA ASP A 130 -28.61 -0.29 29.17
C ASP A 130 -28.80 -0.50 30.68
N ASP A 131 -28.74 0.57 31.47
CA ASP A 131 -29.28 0.56 32.84
C ASP A 131 -30.40 1.62 32.92
N ASP A 132 -31.62 1.12 32.69
CA ASP A 132 -32.88 1.83 32.74
C ASP A 132 -33.35 1.98 34.20
N GLU A 133 -33.70 3.22 34.54
CA GLU A 133 -34.59 3.76 35.58
C GLU A 133 -34.95 2.95 36.85
N GLU A 134 -34.84 3.62 38.01
CA GLU A 134 -36.01 3.71 38.90
C GLU A 134 -36.21 5.16 39.42
N VAL A 135 -37.32 5.76 38.97
CA VAL A 135 -37.93 6.96 39.54
C VAL A 135 -39.11 6.54 40.43
N SER A 136 -39.35 7.34 41.48
CA SER A 136 -40.53 7.41 42.39
C SER A 136 -40.34 6.72 43.75
N GLY A 137 -40.78 7.29 44.87
CA GLY A 137 -41.65 8.43 45.06
C GLY A 137 -41.52 9.06 46.45
N GLU A 138 -42.04 10.28 46.51
CA GLU A 138 -42.32 11.07 47.70
C GLU A 138 -43.38 10.37 48.56
N ASP A 139 -43.23 10.43 49.89
CA ASP A 139 -44.39 10.64 50.76
C ASP A 139 -43.97 11.17 52.15
N GLU A 140 -44.57 12.31 52.49
CA GLU A 140 -44.59 12.98 53.80
C GLU A 140 -45.35 12.14 54.86
N VAL A 141 -45.46 12.71 56.07
CA VAL A 141 -46.27 12.31 57.25
C VAL A 141 -45.44 11.57 58.31
N LYS A 142 -45.05 12.20 59.42
CA LYS A 142 -45.90 12.88 60.43
C LYS A 142 -45.10 13.83 61.31
#